data_AF-A0A972I9Z6-F1
#
_entry.id   AF-A0A972I9Z6-F1
#
_cell.length_a   1.000
_cell.length_b   1.000
_cell.length_c   1.000
_cell.angle_alpha   90.00
_cell.angle_beta   90.00
_cell.angle_gamma   90.00
#
_symmetry.space_group_name_H-M   'P 1'
#
loop_
_entity.id
_entity.type
_entity.pdbx_description
1 polymer ?
#
loop_
_entity_poly.entity_id
_entity_poly.type
_entity_poly.pdbx_seq_one_letter_code
_entity_poly.pdbx_strand_id
1 'polypeptide(L)'
;MNALERGLDRLLAMPSPATDALEEALLREAVEALRARPYFGAGLVDEGDDHALLLEATASVRLFVLHHFVTPLERDEATTRAALRLVEALEAREDALARQAPAPLALRHEVLRYLHPRPLARNLEGLRELLARVEAMPERRGIFRFLRDKAHQHLQFYRLFFRAKAYLARTRRIREKLPPRVRALPVALETFSAVEQMGPIVDNFVFDGLGKPASDPAVAIADFGFLYMQMADELVDSILHHAGYERTITLVRRLALSPEGRAAFVPFMHVEAADLHEVGLTFDSPNEKYRTTLGEMILALRELREVIEREIERVDDAEGVRRELSAFFHHCFSTFLDELEFLRSRPGARLDKLPLGETLFHFYRKNNLVMMRWLGLRARLRGIDPRIPEKRIRAFGYVLATFQVFDDLKDLAVDLEKQPNYALQIAASHHPHELARAEARFSSHREALRVRDIPWVNLRMPGTVLTCFRLVKLIARSHFSWFEDYVIDLRWRRNWLVRRGNFNPGEARGHLLEEALGEGRRLPLPALARAVLRELSVLHRDASHDELLAYVFDVLAFERRPALCLAALPNLHRVYRILNLSMRMAPEEKARIVRKILEIAPEEVLAVEPLPRDNPGLHET
;
A
#
# COMPACT_ATOMS: atom_id res chain seq x y z
N MET A 1 22.07 21.07 4.20
CA MET A 1 22.39 19.66 4.46
C MET A 1 21.31 19.08 5.36
N ASN A 2 20.56 18.08 4.89
CA ASN A 2 19.51 17.46 5.70
C ASN A 2 20.13 16.56 6.80
N ALA A 3 19.32 16.06 7.74
CA ALA A 3 19.80 15.19 8.82
C ALA A 3 20.48 13.92 8.29
N LEU A 4 19.93 13.31 7.25
CA LEU A 4 20.49 12.11 6.64
C LEU A 4 21.90 12.34 6.09
N GLU A 5 22.12 13.39 5.30
CA GLU A 5 23.43 13.74 4.73
C GLU A 5 24.49 13.90 5.84
N ARG A 6 24.17 14.64 6.91
CA ARG A 6 25.06 14.75 8.09
C ARG A 6 25.36 13.41 8.74
N GLY A 7 24.35 12.55 8.85
CA GLY A 7 24.51 11.21 9.41
C GLY A 7 25.38 10.31 8.52
N LEU A 8 25.24 10.39 7.20
CA LEU A 8 26.03 9.61 6.24
C LEU A 8 27.51 10.00 6.28
N ASP A 9 27.82 11.29 6.37
CA ASP A 9 29.20 11.76 6.55
C ASP A 9 29.85 11.17 7.81
N ARG A 10 29.07 11.05 8.89
CA ARG A 10 29.52 10.45 10.15
C ARG A 10 29.68 8.95 10.08
N LEU A 11 28.76 8.27 9.41
CA LEU A 11 28.85 6.83 9.17
C LEU A 11 30.15 6.49 8.42
N LEU A 12 30.53 7.30 7.42
CA LEU A 12 31.78 7.13 6.67
C LEU A 12 33.04 7.51 7.46
N ALA A 13 32.92 8.38 8.47
CA ALA A 13 34.03 8.74 9.35
C ALA A 13 34.32 7.69 10.45
N MET A 14 33.40 6.74 10.65
CA MET A 14 33.55 5.65 11.61
C MET A 14 34.21 4.42 11.00
N PRO A 15 34.70 3.46 11.82
CA PRO A 15 35.09 2.15 11.33
C PRO A 15 34.00 1.54 10.46
N SER A 16 34.36 1.11 9.24
CA SER A 16 33.41 0.55 8.28
C SER A 16 32.71 -0.67 8.89
N PRO A 17 31.38 -0.82 8.72
CA PRO A 17 30.68 -2.06 9.05
C PRO A 17 30.97 -3.18 8.03
N ALA A 18 31.58 -2.87 6.88
CA ALA A 18 31.98 -3.85 5.88
C ALA A 18 33.24 -4.60 6.30
N THR A 19 33.27 -5.90 6.02
CA THR A 19 34.39 -6.81 6.34
C THR A 19 35.20 -7.20 5.12
N ASP A 20 34.68 -6.96 3.91
CA ASP A 20 35.35 -7.23 2.64
C ASP A 20 35.12 -6.12 1.60
N ALA A 21 35.82 -6.21 0.47
CA ALA A 21 35.77 -5.20 -0.59
C ALA A 21 34.40 -5.11 -1.29
N LEU A 22 33.63 -6.20 -1.34
CA LEU A 22 32.32 -6.23 -1.98
C LEU A 22 31.28 -5.56 -1.07
N GLU A 23 31.30 -5.87 0.23
CA GLU A 23 30.49 -5.17 1.24
C GLU A 23 30.81 -3.66 1.26
N GLU A 24 32.08 -3.29 1.16
CA GLU A 24 32.51 -1.88 1.12
C GLU A 24 32.00 -1.17 -0.15
N ALA A 25 32.01 -1.85 -1.30
CA ALA A 25 31.44 -1.31 -2.54
C ALA A 25 29.93 -1.08 -2.42
N LEU A 26 29.19 -2.06 -1.88
CA LEU A 26 27.74 -1.95 -1.65
C LEU A 26 27.39 -0.84 -0.66
N LEU A 27 28.19 -0.68 0.40
CA LEU A 27 28.04 0.41 1.36
C LEU A 27 28.18 1.78 0.69
N ARG A 28 29.22 1.96 -0.13
CA ARG A 28 29.45 3.23 -0.85
C ARG A 28 28.34 3.52 -1.86
N GLU A 29 27.94 2.52 -2.64
CA GLU A 29 26.83 2.65 -3.59
C GLU A 29 25.53 3.06 -2.88
N ALA A 30 25.23 2.45 -1.72
CA ALA A 30 24.06 2.82 -0.92
C ALA A 30 24.14 4.26 -0.39
N VAL A 31 25.30 4.68 0.12
CA VAL A 31 25.50 6.04 0.64
C VAL A 31 25.34 7.08 -0.48
N GLU A 32 25.94 6.85 -1.64
CA GLU A 32 25.81 7.74 -2.80
C GLU A 32 24.36 7.83 -3.29
N ALA A 33 23.68 6.68 -3.40
CA ALA A 33 22.28 6.64 -3.80
C ALA A 33 21.37 7.37 -2.80
N LEU A 34 21.61 7.24 -1.49
CA LEU A 34 20.84 7.94 -0.45
C LEU A 34 21.10 9.45 -0.44
N ARG A 35 22.32 9.91 -0.75
CA ARG A 35 22.58 11.35 -0.96
C ARG A 35 21.80 11.90 -2.15
N ALA A 36 21.73 11.15 -3.25
CA ALA A 36 20.97 11.54 -4.43
C ALA A 36 19.44 11.46 -4.23
N ARG A 37 18.98 10.48 -3.45
CA ARG A 37 17.57 10.13 -3.26
C ARG A 37 17.25 9.92 -1.77
N PRO A 38 17.32 10.99 -0.95
CA PRO A 38 17.19 10.87 0.50
C PRO A 38 15.79 10.45 0.96
N TYR A 39 14.80 10.53 0.08
CA TYR A 39 13.45 10.00 0.32
C TYR A 39 13.40 8.47 0.48
N PHE A 40 14.46 7.73 0.11
CA PHE A 40 14.60 6.30 0.42
C PHE A 40 15.12 5.99 1.83
N GLY A 41 15.53 7.01 2.61
CA GLY A 41 16.07 6.79 3.96
C GLY A 41 15.03 6.31 4.97
N ALA A 42 15.46 6.11 6.21
CA ALA A 42 14.63 5.61 7.31
C ALA A 42 13.64 6.65 7.87
N GLY A 43 14.07 7.90 8.07
CA GLY A 43 13.21 9.00 8.49
C GLY A 43 12.91 8.99 9.99
N LEU A 44 13.85 8.50 10.79
CA LEU A 44 13.78 8.41 12.25
C LEU A 44 13.88 9.77 12.92
N VAL A 45 14.70 10.68 12.37
CA VAL A 45 14.97 12.01 12.96
C VAL A 45 14.95 13.12 11.92
N ASP A 46 14.42 14.27 12.34
CA ASP A 46 14.43 15.49 11.52
C ASP A 46 15.71 16.30 11.78
N GLU A 47 16.15 16.30 13.04
CA GLU A 47 17.35 16.91 13.60
C GLU A 47 17.70 16.11 14.86
N GLY A 48 18.94 16.19 15.32
CA GLY A 48 19.38 15.47 16.50
C GLY A 48 20.87 15.66 16.76
N ASP A 49 21.31 15.11 17.89
CA ASP A 49 22.72 14.97 18.21
C ASP A 49 23.41 13.93 17.31
N ASP A 50 24.69 13.72 17.56
CA ASP A 50 25.52 12.86 16.74
C ASP A 50 25.08 11.41 16.74
N HIS A 51 24.60 10.97 17.89
CA HIS A 51 24.07 9.63 18.09
C HIS A 51 22.80 9.40 17.26
N ALA A 52 21.85 10.32 17.34
CA ALA A 52 20.59 10.26 16.62
C ALA A 52 20.78 10.29 15.10
N LEU A 53 21.69 11.15 14.61
CA LEU A 53 22.02 11.24 13.18
C LEU A 53 22.72 9.99 12.65
N LEU A 54 23.57 9.37 13.46
CA LEU A 54 24.25 8.12 13.10
C LEU A 54 23.26 6.95 13.02
N LEU A 55 22.30 6.86 13.95
CA LEU A 55 21.24 5.84 13.90
C LEU A 55 20.38 6.00 12.64
N GLU A 56 19.98 7.23 12.28
CA GLU A 56 19.26 7.52 11.03
C GLU A 56 20.03 7.06 9.79
N ALA A 57 21.33 7.38 9.72
CA ALA A 57 22.15 7.00 8.57
C ALA A 57 22.35 5.48 8.48
N THR A 58 22.68 4.83 9.59
CA THR A 58 22.87 3.37 9.64
C THR A 58 21.59 2.65 9.21
N ALA A 59 20.44 3.05 9.77
CA ALA A 59 19.13 2.51 9.42
C ALA A 59 18.74 2.75 7.96
N SER A 60 19.10 3.92 7.41
CA SER A 60 18.85 4.25 6.01
C SER A 60 19.67 3.41 5.06
N VAL A 61 20.97 3.23 5.34
CA VAL A 61 21.86 2.38 4.54
C VAL A 61 21.39 0.93 4.59
N ARG A 62 21.07 0.40 5.79
CA ARG A 62 20.55 -0.96 5.94
C ARG A 62 19.29 -1.16 5.10
N LEU A 63 18.32 -0.24 5.21
CA LEU A 63 17.07 -0.30 4.44
C LEU A 63 17.34 -0.28 2.94
N PHE A 64 18.25 0.58 2.49
CA PHE A 64 18.62 0.68 1.08
C PHE A 64 19.24 -0.63 0.57
N VAL A 65 20.25 -1.16 1.26
CA VAL A 65 20.93 -2.41 0.92
C VAL A 65 19.93 -3.56 0.90
N LEU A 66 19.08 -3.66 1.92
CA LEU A 66 18.07 -4.71 2.04
C LEU A 66 17.13 -4.73 0.83
N HIS A 67 16.59 -3.58 0.41
CA HIS A 67 15.57 -3.53 -0.62
C HIS A 67 16.07 -3.25 -2.04
N HIS A 68 17.38 -3.05 -2.24
CA HIS A 68 17.97 -2.86 -3.58
C HIS A 68 19.00 -3.90 -3.96
N PHE A 69 19.65 -4.56 -2.99
CA PHE A 69 20.72 -5.52 -3.26
C PHE A 69 20.41 -6.96 -2.85
N VAL A 70 19.42 -7.18 -1.96
CA VAL A 70 18.97 -8.53 -1.59
C VAL A 70 17.87 -8.99 -2.55
N THR A 71 18.25 -9.29 -3.80
CA THR A 71 17.35 -9.84 -4.83
C THR A 71 18.06 -10.95 -5.63
N PRO A 72 17.81 -12.23 -5.36
CA PRO A 72 18.66 -13.32 -5.86
C PRO A 72 18.48 -13.64 -7.35
N LEU A 73 17.37 -13.29 -7.99
CA LEU A 73 17.22 -13.50 -9.44
C LEU A 73 17.90 -12.40 -10.27
N GLU A 74 18.00 -11.19 -9.72
CA GLU A 74 18.63 -10.06 -10.40
C GLU A 74 20.15 -10.03 -10.15
N ARG A 75 20.64 -10.44 -9.00
CA ARG A 75 22.07 -10.35 -8.65
C ARG A 75 22.70 -11.74 -8.59
N ASP A 76 24.01 -11.81 -8.78
CA ASP A 76 24.72 -13.05 -8.51
C ASP A 76 24.67 -13.41 -7.01
N GLU A 77 24.89 -14.69 -6.72
CA GLU A 77 24.80 -15.22 -5.36
C GLU A 77 25.85 -14.61 -4.41
N ALA A 78 27.03 -14.23 -4.91
CA ALA A 78 28.07 -13.63 -4.08
C ALA A 78 27.68 -12.22 -3.64
N THR A 79 27.16 -11.40 -4.55
CA THR A 79 26.63 -10.06 -4.24
C THR A 79 25.48 -10.13 -3.25
N THR A 80 24.53 -11.05 -3.45
CA THR A 80 23.39 -11.22 -2.55
C THR A 80 23.85 -11.62 -1.14
N ARG A 81 24.82 -12.54 -1.04
CA ARG A 81 25.40 -12.95 0.26
C ARG A 81 26.16 -11.82 0.94
N ALA A 82 26.94 -11.02 0.20
CA ALA A 82 27.62 -9.85 0.74
C ALA A 82 26.62 -8.79 1.24
N ALA A 83 25.56 -8.51 0.48
CA ALA A 83 24.50 -7.60 0.89
C ALA A 83 23.83 -8.06 2.21
N LEU A 84 23.55 -9.36 2.33
CA LEU A 84 23.00 -9.93 3.56
C LEU A 84 23.95 -9.74 4.75
N ARG A 85 25.25 -10.09 4.62
CA ARG A 85 26.26 -9.89 5.68
C ARG A 85 26.38 -8.42 6.11
N LEU A 86 26.40 -7.51 5.14
CA LEU A 86 26.40 -6.07 5.40
C LEU A 86 25.15 -5.63 6.17
N VAL A 87 23.96 -6.13 5.79
CA VAL A 87 22.73 -5.89 6.55
C VAL A 87 22.86 -6.38 7.98
N GLU A 88 23.45 -7.55 8.23
CA GLU A 88 23.64 -8.04 9.61
C GLU A 88 24.57 -7.15 10.43
N ALA A 89 25.67 -6.70 9.85
CA ALA A 89 26.62 -5.80 10.50
C ALA A 89 25.98 -4.44 10.82
N LEU A 90 25.17 -3.90 9.90
CA LEU A 90 24.43 -2.66 10.10
C LEU A 90 23.37 -2.80 11.19
N GLU A 91 22.65 -3.92 11.24
CA GLU A 91 21.67 -4.19 12.29
C GLU A 91 22.30 -4.30 13.68
N ALA A 92 23.43 -4.98 13.81
CA ALA A 92 24.15 -5.05 15.09
C ALA A 92 24.58 -3.66 15.57
N ARG A 93 24.98 -2.78 14.64
CA ARG A 93 25.30 -1.38 14.94
C ARG A 93 24.05 -0.58 15.33
N GLU A 94 22.95 -0.74 14.59
CA GLU A 94 21.67 -0.14 14.93
C GLU A 94 21.23 -0.53 16.34
N ASP A 95 21.32 -1.80 16.73
CA ASP A 95 20.92 -2.28 18.06
C ASP A 95 21.80 -1.69 19.18
N ALA A 96 23.10 -1.48 18.90
CA ALA A 96 23.98 -0.78 19.83
C ALA A 96 23.61 0.70 19.99
N LEU A 97 23.24 1.37 18.90
CA LEU A 97 22.82 2.77 18.91
C LEU A 97 21.44 2.94 19.55
N ALA A 98 20.46 2.11 19.19
CA ALA A 98 19.10 2.17 19.69
C ALA A 98 19.02 1.97 21.21
N ARG A 99 19.88 1.12 21.79
CA ARG A 99 19.96 0.92 23.26
C ARG A 99 20.35 2.18 24.04
N GLN A 100 21.07 3.09 23.41
CA GLN A 100 21.50 4.36 24.01
C GLN A 100 20.61 5.53 23.58
N ALA A 101 19.69 5.30 22.63
CA ALA A 101 18.80 6.33 22.14
C ALA A 101 17.71 6.65 23.18
N PRO A 102 17.21 7.89 23.23
CA PRO A 102 16.02 8.23 24.00
C PRO A 102 14.85 7.32 23.60
N ALA A 103 14.01 6.93 24.57
CA ALA A 103 12.91 5.98 24.35
C ALA A 103 12.02 6.30 23.12
N PRO A 104 11.70 7.57 22.79
CA PRO A 104 10.96 7.89 21.57
C PRO A 104 11.67 7.53 20.26
N LEU A 105 12.99 7.64 20.21
CA LEU A 105 13.79 7.31 19.04
C LEU A 105 13.99 5.79 18.93
N ALA A 106 14.28 5.13 20.06
CA ALA A 106 14.37 3.67 20.12
C ALA A 106 13.06 3.00 19.63
N LEU A 107 11.90 3.50 20.07
CA LEU A 107 10.60 2.98 19.63
C LEU A 107 10.36 3.19 18.13
N ARG A 108 10.80 4.32 17.55
CA ARG A 108 10.71 4.55 16.09
C ARG A 108 11.57 3.59 15.30
N HIS A 109 12.78 3.31 15.80
CA HIS A 109 13.67 2.31 15.21
C HIS A 109 13.05 0.91 15.30
N GLU A 110 12.46 0.54 16.43
CA GLU A 110 11.74 -0.73 16.60
C GLU A 110 10.59 -0.88 15.58
N VAL A 111 9.80 0.18 15.36
CA VAL A 111 8.76 0.17 14.31
C VAL A 111 9.36 0.02 12.92
N LEU A 112 10.46 0.72 12.62
CA LEU A 112 11.14 0.57 11.34
C LEU A 112 11.60 -0.88 11.11
N ARG A 113 12.18 -1.52 12.12
CA ARG A 113 12.60 -2.93 12.06
C ARG A 113 11.42 -3.87 11.87
N TYR A 114 10.29 -3.59 12.53
CA TYR A 114 9.06 -4.35 12.37
C TYR A 114 8.49 -4.28 10.94
N LEU A 115 8.47 -3.09 10.35
CA LEU A 115 7.93 -2.87 9.01
C LEU A 115 8.87 -3.31 7.88
N HIS A 116 10.18 -3.43 8.15
CA HIS A 116 11.22 -3.80 7.17
C HIS A 116 12.04 -5.01 7.64
N PRO A 117 11.40 -6.18 7.79
CA PRO A 117 12.07 -7.39 8.20
C PRO A 117 13.02 -7.88 7.11
N ARG A 118 14.00 -8.70 7.49
CA ARG A 118 14.79 -9.46 6.51
C ARG A 118 13.89 -10.48 5.80
N PRO A 119 14.15 -10.79 4.52
CA PRO A 119 13.60 -11.98 3.88
C PRO A 119 13.82 -13.22 4.75
N LEU A 120 12.84 -14.12 4.80
CA LEU A 120 12.87 -15.37 5.57
C LEU A 120 12.88 -15.23 7.10
N ALA A 121 12.76 -14.02 7.67
CA ALA A 121 12.60 -13.85 9.11
C ALA A 121 11.31 -14.55 9.58
N ARG A 122 11.44 -15.56 10.43
CA ARG A 122 10.36 -16.48 10.82
C ARG A 122 9.40 -15.96 11.90
N ASN A 123 9.62 -14.77 12.47
CA ASN A 123 8.74 -14.25 13.53
C ASN A 123 8.56 -12.72 13.41
N LEU A 124 7.30 -12.27 13.31
CA LEU A 124 6.88 -10.87 13.44
C LEU A 124 5.65 -10.73 14.37
N GLU A 125 5.70 -11.42 15.50
CA GLU A 125 4.79 -11.26 16.63
C GLU A 125 4.97 -9.89 17.33
N GLY A 126 4.02 -9.52 18.19
CA GLY A 126 4.14 -8.32 19.04
C GLY A 126 3.54 -7.03 18.47
N LEU A 127 2.81 -7.08 17.35
CA LEU A 127 2.19 -5.90 16.72
C LEU A 127 1.29 -5.11 17.68
N ARG A 128 0.51 -5.83 18.51
CA ARG A 128 -0.42 -5.22 19.47
C ARG A 128 0.33 -4.41 20.52
N GLU A 129 1.36 -5.01 21.12
CA GLU A 129 2.20 -4.42 22.14
C GLU A 129 2.98 -3.21 21.58
N LEU A 130 3.52 -3.36 20.37
CA LEU A 130 4.22 -2.30 19.67
C LEU A 130 3.30 -1.11 19.38
N LEU A 131 2.10 -1.36 18.84
CA LEU A 131 1.11 -0.32 18.57
C LEU A 131 0.69 0.39 19.87
N ALA A 132 0.43 -0.35 20.95
CA ALA A 132 0.05 0.24 22.24
C ALA A 132 1.13 1.19 22.76
N ARG A 133 2.42 0.82 22.65
CA ARG A 133 3.55 1.69 23.02
C ARG A 133 3.62 2.94 22.15
N VAL A 134 3.37 2.81 20.84
CA VAL A 134 3.33 3.94 19.89
C VAL A 134 2.15 4.88 20.18
N GLU A 135 0.99 4.34 20.52
CA GLU A 135 -0.20 5.14 20.86
C GLU A 135 -0.07 5.83 22.22
N ALA A 136 0.66 5.23 23.16
CA ALA A 136 0.98 5.84 24.46
C ALA A 136 2.00 6.99 24.36
N MET A 137 2.71 7.13 23.23
CA MET A 137 3.57 8.29 23.03
C MET A 137 2.72 9.57 23.02
N PRO A 138 3.14 10.63 23.73
CA PRO A 138 2.43 11.90 23.73
C PRO A 138 2.15 12.35 22.30
N GLU A 139 0.90 12.72 22.00
CA GLU A 139 0.58 13.27 20.69
C GLU A 139 1.47 14.50 20.45
N ARG A 140 2.32 14.41 19.43
CA ARG A 140 3.28 15.46 19.07
C ARG A 140 2.63 16.79 18.64
N ARG A 141 1.30 16.86 18.60
CA ARG A 141 0.54 17.96 18.02
C ARG A 141 -0.31 18.61 19.10
N GLY A 142 0.20 19.69 19.67
CA GLY A 142 -0.63 20.62 20.44
C GLY A 142 -1.70 21.28 19.54
N ILE A 143 -2.74 21.84 20.17
CA ILE A 143 -3.89 22.48 19.50
C ILE A 143 -3.47 23.52 18.44
N PHE A 144 -2.41 24.29 18.68
CA PHE A 144 -1.92 25.30 17.73
C PHE A 144 -1.33 24.70 16.46
N ARG A 145 -0.59 23.59 16.58
CA ARG A 145 -0.06 22.86 15.43
C ARG A 145 -1.19 22.24 14.62
N PHE A 146 -2.21 21.71 15.30
CA PHE A 146 -3.43 21.22 14.66
C PHE A 146 -4.12 22.31 13.83
N LEU A 147 -4.34 23.51 14.40
CA LEU A 147 -4.99 24.61 13.69
C LEU A 147 -4.16 25.08 12.48
N ARG A 148 -2.83 25.13 12.62
CA ARG A 148 -1.92 25.46 11.50
C ARG A 148 -1.99 24.44 10.38
N ASP A 149 -1.93 23.14 10.71
CA ASP A 149 -2.00 22.06 9.72
C ASP A 149 -3.37 22.07 9.00
N LYS A 150 -4.45 22.40 9.74
CA LYS A 150 -5.78 22.60 9.17
C LYS A 150 -5.85 23.79 8.22
N ALA A 151 -5.35 24.95 8.62
CA ALA A 151 -5.33 26.13 7.77
C ALA A 151 -4.53 25.87 6.48
N HIS A 152 -3.38 25.20 6.59
CA HIS A 152 -2.57 24.80 5.45
C HIS A 152 -3.30 23.82 4.52
N GLN A 153 -3.99 22.81 5.09
CA GLN A 153 -4.84 21.90 4.32
C GLN A 153 -5.93 22.65 3.54
N HIS A 154 -6.62 23.61 4.17
CA HIS A 154 -7.62 24.44 3.47
C HIS A 154 -7.01 25.23 2.31
N LEU A 155 -5.81 25.81 2.51
CA LEU A 155 -5.09 26.49 1.44
C LEU A 155 -4.75 25.54 0.27
N GLN A 156 -4.36 24.30 0.55
CA GLN A 156 -4.13 23.28 -0.47
C GLN A 156 -5.41 22.94 -1.26
N PHE A 157 -6.55 22.81 -0.58
CA PHE A 157 -7.85 22.60 -1.25
C PHE A 157 -8.26 23.79 -2.12
N TYR A 158 -8.10 25.03 -1.63
CA TYR A 158 -8.37 26.22 -2.44
C TYR A 158 -7.47 26.27 -3.67
N ARG A 159 -6.17 26.00 -3.51
CA ARG A 159 -5.23 25.90 -4.65
C ARG A 159 -5.70 24.89 -5.68
N LEU A 160 -6.10 23.68 -5.26
CA LEU A 160 -6.64 22.65 -6.14
C LEU A 160 -7.89 23.15 -6.89
N PHE A 161 -8.83 23.75 -6.17
CA PHE A 161 -10.08 24.28 -6.75
C PHE A 161 -9.80 25.37 -7.79
N PHE A 162 -9.00 26.38 -7.47
CA PHE A 162 -8.68 27.47 -8.39
C PHE A 162 -7.83 27.02 -9.59
N ARG A 163 -7.08 25.92 -9.47
CA ARG A 163 -6.28 25.34 -10.55
C ARG A 163 -7.01 24.24 -11.34
N ALA A 164 -8.26 23.92 -11.00
CA ALA A 164 -9.00 22.81 -11.63
C ALA A 164 -9.06 22.90 -13.16
N LYS A 165 -9.30 24.11 -13.72
CA LYS A 165 -9.31 24.32 -15.18
C LYS A 165 -7.94 24.04 -15.82
N ALA A 166 -6.85 24.43 -15.15
CA ALA A 166 -5.50 24.17 -15.63
C ALA A 166 -5.17 22.67 -15.61
N TYR A 167 -5.59 21.96 -14.56
CA TYR A 167 -5.44 20.51 -14.49
C TYR A 167 -6.27 19.79 -15.56
N LEU A 168 -7.51 20.21 -15.81
CA LEU A 168 -8.33 19.66 -16.89
C LEU A 168 -7.69 19.88 -18.27
N ALA A 169 -7.15 21.08 -18.52
CA ALA A 169 -6.43 21.37 -19.75
C ALA A 169 -5.17 20.51 -19.90
N ARG A 170 -4.45 20.28 -18.80
CA ARG A 170 -3.31 19.35 -18.77
C ARG A 170 -3.77 17.93 -19.13
N THR A 171 -4.74 17.38 -18.42
CA THR A 171 -5.25 16.02 -18.63
C THR A 171 -5.67 15.80 -20.09
N ARG A 172 -6.38 16.76 -20.71
CA ARG A 172 -6.74 16.67 -22.14
C ARG A 172 -5.50 16.55 -23.04
N ARG A 173 -4.50 17.41 -22.85
CA ARG A 173 -3.23 17.35 -23.61
C ARG A 173 -2.44 16.07 -23.39
N ILE A 174 -2.52 15.49 -22.19
CA ILE A 174 -1.90 14.19 -21.91
C ILE A 174 -2.63 13.08 -22.67
N ARG A 175 -3.97 13.04 -22.61
CA ARG A 175 -4.78 12.03 -23.33
C ARG A 175 -4.60 12.08 -24.84
N GLU A 176 -4.42 13.27 -25.42
CA GLU A 176 -4.15 13.44 -26.85
C GLU A 176 -2.88 12.70 -27.32
N LYS A 177 -1.92 12.48 -26.41
CA LYS A 177 -0.65 11.79 -26.70
C LYS A 177 -0.73 10.27 -26.55
N LEU A 178 -1.78 9.71 -25.93
CA LEU A 178 -1.92 8.26 -25.77
C LEU A 178 -1.97 7.58 -27.15
N PRO A 179 -1.28 6.44 -27.37
CA PRO A 179 -1.38 5.72 -28.61
C PRO A 179 -2.80 5.21 -28.91
N PRO A 180 -3.23 5.11 -30.18
CA PRO A 180 -4.55 4.58 -30.55
C PRO A 180 -4.83 3.19 -29.98
N ARG A 181 -3.84 2.27 -29.99
CA ARG A 181 -4.01 0.92 -29.42
C ARG A 181 -4.29 0.95 -27.93
N VAL A 182 -3.55 1.77 -27.18
CA VAL A 182 -3.79 1.95 -25.74
C VAL A 182 -5.18 2.52 -25.47
N ARG A 183 -5.65 3.48 -26.29
CA ARG A 183 -7.02 4.02 -26.17
C ARG A 183 -8.10 3.00 -26.50
N ALA A 184 -7.79 1.99 -27.30
CA ALA A 184 -8.73 0.92 -27.64
C ALA A 184 -8.90 -0.10 -26.50
N LEU A 185 -8.02 -0.10 -25.49
CA LEU A 185 -8.06 -1.01 -24.35
C LEU A 185 -8.81 -0.35 -23.16
N PRO A 186 -10.06 -0.76 -22.84
CA PRO A 186 -10.85 -0.10 -21.80
C PRO A 186 -10.19 -0.17 -20.41
N VAL A 187 -9.57 -1.31 -20.09
CA VAL A 187 -8.89 -1.52 -18.80
C VAL A 187 -7.66 -0.61 -18.66
N ALA A 188 -6.90 -0.41 -19.74
CA ALA A 188 -5.78 0.53 -19.73
C ALA A 188 -6.26 1.96 -19.46
N LEU A 189 -7.40 2.37 -20.05
CA LEU A 189 -7.99 3.68 -19.81
C LEU A 189 -8.54 3.86 -18.40
N GLU A 190 -9.11 2.81 -17.81
CA GLU A 190 -9.55 2.84 -16.41
C GLU A 190 -8.37 3.03 -15.46
N THR A 191 -7.32 2.22 -15.62
CA THR A 191 -6.06 2.36 -14.87
C THR A 191 -5.45 3.74 -15.06
N PHE A 192 -5.41 4.26 -16.29
CA PHE A 192 -4.87 5.59 -16.58
C PHE A 192 -5.69 6.71 -15.93
N SER A 193 -7.02 6.61 -15.95
CA SER A 193 -7.92 7.58 -15.30
C SER A 193 -7.66 7.69 -13.80
N ALA A 194 -7.33 6.59 -13.11
CA ALA A 194 -6.95 6.64 -11.70
C ALA A 194 -5.67 7.49 -11.47
N VAL A 195 -4.66 7.34 -12.34
CA VAL A 195 -3.43 8.14 -12.31
C VAL A 195 -3.73 9.62 -12.56
N GLU A 196 -4.58 9.93 -13.55
CA GLU A 196 -4.99 11.29 -13.88
C GLU A 196 -5.71 11.99 -12.72
N GLN A 197 -6.52 11.25 -11.96
CA GLN A 197 -7.20 11.77 -10.76
C GLN A 197 -6.23 12.00 -9.60
N MET A 198 -5.21 11.15 -9.44
CA MET A 198 -4.19 11.31 -8.41
C MET A 198 -3.22 12.47 -8.68
N GLY A 199 -2.90 12.74 -9.95
CA GLY A 199 -1.90 13.74 -10.33
C GLY A 199 -2.10 15.12 -9.68
N PRO A 200 -3.28 15.77 -9.80
CA PRO A 200 -3.57 17.04 -9.14
C PRO A 200 -3.50 16.99 -7.61
N ILE A 201 -3.87 15.86 -7.00
CA ILE A 201 -3.78 15.67 -5.54
C ILE A 201 -2.30 15.68 -5.14
N VAL A 202 -1.48 14.89 -5.82
CA VAL A 202 -0.03 14.83 -5.56
C VAL A 202 0.61 16.21 -5.73
N ASP A 203 0.33 16.89 -6.84
CA ASP A 203 0.93 18.19 -7.11
C ASP A 203 0.60 19.24 -6.03
N ASN A 204 -0.59 19.19 -5.42
CA ASN A 204 -1.00 20.17 -4.40
C ASN A 204 -0.67 19.74 -2.97
N PHE A 205 -0.74 18.45 -2.65
CA PHE A 205 -0.60 17.97 -1.27
C PHE A 205 0.80 17.41 -0.95
N VAL A 206 1.49 16.82 -1.95
CA VAL A 206 2.89 16.35 -1.80
C VAL A 206 3.86 17.49 -2.09
N PHE A 207 3.65 18.20 -3.19
CA PHE A 207 4.57 19.25 -3.66
C PHE A 207 4.13 20.67 -3.30
N ASP A 208 3.07 20.82 -2.52
CA ASP A 208 2.51 22.11 -2.10
C ASP A 208 2.24 23.09 -3.25
N GLY A 209 1.90 22.56 -4.43
CA GLY A 209 1.64 23.36 -5.62
C GLY A 209 2.88 24.05 -6.20
N LEU A 210 4.08 23.66 -5.78
CA LEU A 210 5.37 24.14 -6.29
C LEU A 210 5.66 23.63 -7.71
N GLY A 211 6.73 24.16 -8.30
CA GLY A 211 7.25 23.79 -9.60
C GLY A 211 6.57 24.50 -10.78
N LYS A 212 6.66 23.88 -11.95
CA LYS A 212 6.12 24.35 -13.24
C LYS A 212 4.61 24.67 -13.18
N PRO A 213 4.03 25.42 -14.13
CA PRO A 213 2.59 25.71 -14.14
C PRO A 213 1.71 24.46 -14.02
N ALA A 214 0.54 24.54 -13.37
CA ALA A 214 -0.36 23.37 -13.20
C ALA A 214 -0.87 22.78 -14.53
N SER A 215 -0.84 23.58 -15.60
CA SER A 215 -1.21 23.16 -16.94
C SER A 215 -0.10 22.34 -17.63
N ASP A 216 1.15 22.41 -17.16
CA ASP A 216 2.31 21.79 -17.82
C ASP A 216 2.17 20.27 -17.99
N PRO A 217 2.25 19.73 -19.22
CA PRO A 217 2.04 18.33 -19.50
C PRO A 217 3.29 17.43 -19.31
N ALA A 218 4.45 17.94 -18.88
CA ALA A 218 5.68 17.14 -18.76
C ALA A 218 5.53 15.94 -17.80
N VAL A 219 4.63 16.05 -16.81
CA VAL A 219 4.27 14.94 -15.92
C VAL A 219 3.66 13.73 -16.63
N ALA A 220 3.25 13.88 -17.90
CA ALA A 220 2.81 12.77 -18.74
C ALA A 220 3.81 11.63 -18.80
N ILE A 221 5.12 11.93 -18.75
CA ILE A 221 6.18 10.90 -18.77
C ILE A 221 6.04 9.95 -17.57
N ALA A 222 5.77 10.49 -16.38
CA ALA A 222 5.54 9.67 -15.19
C ALA A 222 4.18 8.93 -15.25
N ASP A 223 3.15 9.55 -15.81
CA ASP A 223 1.81 8.94 -15.94
C ASP A 223 1.84 7.77 -16.95
N PHE A 224 2.51 7.95 -18.10
CA PHE A 224 2.73 6.91 -19.10
C PHE A 224 3.68 5.83 -18.61
N GLY A 225 4.73 6.20 -17.87
CA GLY A 225 5.62 5.21 -17.25
C GLY A 225 4.86 4.31 -16.27
N PHE A 226 3.97 4.87 -15.45
CA PHE A 226 3.12 4.07 -14.55
C PHE A 226 2.19 3.16 -15.33
N LEU A 227 1.49 3.68 -16.36
CA LEU A 227 0.62 2.87 -17.22
C LEU A 227 1.37 1.74 -17.91
N TYR A 228 2.56 2.04 -18.45
CA TYR A 228 3.42 1.05 -19.09
C TYR A 228 3.71 -0.10 -18.13
N MET A 229 4.11 0.19 -16.90
CA MET A 229 4.42 -0.88 -15.93
C MET A 229 3.19 -1.69 -15.54
N GLN A 230 2.03 -1.07 -15.38
CA GLN A 230 0.79 -1.81 -15.09
C GLN A 230 0.37 -2.76 -16.23
N MET A 231 0.67 -2.39 -17.48
CA MET A 231 0.43 -3.24 -18.65
C MET A 231 1.52 -4.32 -18.80
N ALA A 232 2.78 -3.98 -18.52
CA ALA A 232 3.91 -4.88 -18.63
C ALA A 232 3.90 -5.96 -17.54
N ASP A 233 3.55 -5.60 -16.30
CA ASP A 233 3.35 -6.54 -15.19
C ASP A 233 2.30 -7.59 -15.57
N GLU A 234 1.15 -7.13 -16.10
CA GLU A 234 0.09 -8.03 -16.56
C GLU A 234 0.51 -8.93 -17.74
N LEU A 235 1.31 -8.42 -18.68
CA LEU A 235 1.85 -9.23 -19.77
C LEU A 235 2.66 -10.41 -19.20
N VAL A 236 3.51 -10.12 -18.23
CA VAL A 236 4.38 -11.13 -17.61
C VAL A 236 3.56 -12.10 -16.76
N ASP A 237 2.57 -11.62 -16.00
CA ASP A 237 1.62 -12.47 -15.26
C ASP A 237 0.84 -13.40 -16.18
N SER A 238 0.41 -12.92 -17.36
CA SER A 238 -0.28 -13.74 -18.36
C SER A 238 0.65 -14.82 -18.94
N ILE A 239 1.92 -14.48 -19.20
CA ILE A 239 2.91 -15.48 -19.64
C ILE A 239 3.11 -16.53 -18.55
N LEU A 240 3.26 -16.11 -17.28
CA LEU A 240 3.39 -17.02 -16.15
C LEU A 240 2.19 -17.95 -16.01
N HIS A 241 0.99 -17.41 -16.15
CA HIS A 241 -0.26 -18.16 -16.07
C HIS A 241 -0.35 -19.24 -17.16
N HIS A 242 -0.06 -18.88 -18.41
CA HIS A 242 -0.27 -19.77 -19.57
C HIS A 242 0.91 -20.70 -19.86
N ALA A 243 2.15 -20.24 -19.69
CA ALA A 243 3.35 -21.03 -19.98
C ALA A 243 3.88 -21.78 -18.75
N GLY A 244 3.48 -21.38 -17.54
CA GLY A 244 3.98 -21.90 -16.28
C GLY A 244 5.37 -21.36 -15.91
N TYR A 245 5.79 -21.68 -14.68
CA TYR A 245 7.00 -21.14 -14.07
C TYR A 245 8.28 -21.40 -14.88
N GLU A 246 8.58 -22.66 -15.21
CA GLU A 246 9.87 -23.06 -15.82
C GLU A 246 10.12 -22.38 -17.18
N ARG A 247 9.08 -22.26 -18.00
CA ARG A 247 9.17 -21.59 -19.30
C ARG A 247 9.29 -20.08 -19.15
N THR A 248 8.53 -19.51 -18.22
CA THR A 248 8.57 -18.06 -17.93
C THR A 248 9.94 -17.63 -17.40
N ILE A 249 10.52 -18.36 -16.43
CA ILE A 249 11.84 -18.01 -15.89
C ILE A 249 12.95 -18.16 -16.95
N THR A 250 12.82 -19.12 -17.87
CA THR A 250 13.74 -19.29 -18.99
C THR A 250 13.72 -18.07 -19.91
N LEU A 251 12.51 -17.60 -20.25
CA LEU A 251 12.31 -16.40 -21.05
C LEU A 251 12.84 -15.13 -20.36
N VAL A 252 12.51 -14.94 -19.08
CA VAL A 252 13.01 -13.85 -18.23
C VAL A 252 14.53 -13.80 -18.20
N ARG A 253 15.19 -14.95 -18.00
CA ARG A 253 16.65 -15.03 -17.92
C ARG A 253 17.31 -14.55 -19.20
N ARG A 254 16.75 -14.91 -20.35
CA ARG A 254 17.28 -14.51 -21.65
C ARG A 254 17.02 -13.04 -21.97
N LEU A 255 15.80 -12.57 -21.77
CA LEU A 255 15.37 -11.26 -22.28
C LEU A 255 15.58 -10.10 -21.31
N ALA A 256 15.53 -10.36 -20.00
CA ALA A 256 15.63 -9.31 -18.99
C ALA A 256 16.91 -9.41 -18.14
N LEU A 257 17.38 -10.62 -17.84
CA LEU A 257 18.57 -10.82 -16.97
C LEU A 257 19.89 -10.98 -17.74
N SER A 258 19.86 -11.02 -19.06
CA SER A 258 21.06 -10.94 -19.92
C SER A 258 21.75 -9.57 -19.78
N PRO A 259 23.04 -9.45 -20.15
CA PRO A 259 23.73 -8.16 -20.18
C PRO A 259 22.96 -7.09 -20.98
N GLU A 260 22.40 -7.48 -22.13
CA GLU A 260 21.59 -6.61 -22.98
C GLU A 260 20.28 -6.22 -22.31
N GLY A 261 19.57 -7.18 -21.71
CA GLY A 261 18.32 -6.92 -20.98
C GLY A 261 18.50 -6.00 -19.78
N ARG A 262 19.61 -6.13 -19.05
CA ARG A 262 19.97 -5.24 -17.92
C ARG A 262 20.35 -3.84 -18.37
N ALA A 263 20.96 -3.71 -19.55
CA ALA A 263 21.32 -2.43 -20.14
C ALA A 263 20.12 -1.75 -20.86
N ALA A 264 19.05 -2.49 -21.11
CA ALA A 264 17.87 -2.00 -21.81
C ALA A 264 17.18 -0.88 -21.03
N PHE A 265 16.57 0.07 -21.76
CA PHE A 265 15.82 1.16 -21.15
C PHE A 265 14.64 0.65 -20.31
N VAL A 266 13.96 -0.38 -20.80
CA VAL A 266 12.86 -1.08 -20.12
C VAL A 266 13.11 -2.60 -20.20
N PRO A 267 12.92 -3.34 -19.10
CA PRO A 267 12.90 -4.80 -19.15
C PRO A 267 11.89 -5.31 -20.17
N PHE A 268 12.21 -6.39 -20.87
CA PHE A 268 11.32 -7.01 -21.88
C PHE A 268 10.93 -6.12 -23.07
N MET A 269 11.62 -5.01 -23.32
CA MET A 269 11.27 -4.12 -24.43
C MET A 269 11.39 -4.73 -25.83
N HIS A 270 12.08 -5.87 -25.95
CA HIS A 270 12.38 -6.58 -27.20
C HIS A 270 11.64 -7.92 -27.34
N VAL A 271 10.58 -8.17 -26.56
CA VAL A 271 9.79 -9.40 -26.74
C VAL A 271 9.16 -9.44 -28.13
N GLU A 272 9.46 -10.49 -28.89
CA GLU A 272 8.94 -10.77 -30.23
C GLU A 272 8.04 -12.02 -30.25
N ALA A 273 7.42 -12.31 -31.40
CA ALA A 273 6.59 -13.52 -31.58
C ALA A 273 7.37 -14.82 -31.37
N ALA A 274 8.63 -14.86 -31.83
CA ALA A 274 9.49 -16.03 -31.64
C ALA A 274 9.70 -16.35 -30.15
N ASP A 275 9.80 -15.34 -29.30
CA ASP A 275 9.96 -15.49 -27.86
C ASP A 275 8.73 -16.15 -27.21
N LEU A 276 7.52 -15.76 -27.63
CA LEU A 276 6.29 -16.39 -27.16
C LEU A 276 6.18 -17.84 -27.64
N HIS A 277 6.55 -18.12 -28.90
CA HIS A 277 6.50 -19.46 -29.47
C HIS A 277 7.37 -20.46 -28.70
N GLU A 278 8.55 -20.06 -28.25
CA GLU A 278 9.43 -20.92 -27.49
C GLU A 278 8.89 -21.33 -26.12
N VAL A 279 8.04 -20.49 -25.51
CA VAL A 279 7.34 -20.84 -24.26
C VAL A 279 6.00 -21.53 -24.51
N GLY A 280 5.67 -21.83 -25.79
CA GLY A 280 4.44 -22.50 -26.21
C GLY A 280 3.23 -21.57 -26.27
N LEU A 281 3.46 -20.27 -26.39
CA LEU A 281 2.43 -19.24 -26.57
C LEU A 281 2.49 -18.68 -27.99
N THR A 282 1.49 -17.89 -28.35
CA THR A 282 1.42 -17.20 -29.65
C THR A 282 0.97 -15.77 -29.43
N PHE A 283 1.04 -14.94 -30.49
CA PHE A 283 0.47 -13.59 -30.45
C PHE A 283 -1.05 -13.59 -30.20
N ASP A 284 -1.74 -14.68 -30.54
CA ASP A 284 -3.18 -14.85 -30.33
C ASP A 284 -3.53 -15.42 -28.95
N SER A 285 -2.52 -15.79 -28.14
CA SER A 285 -2.76 -16.23 -26.76
C SER A 285 -3.48 -15.12 -25.98
N PRO A 286 -4.44 -15.47 -25.12
CA PRO A 286 -5.28 -14.50 -24.45
C PRO A 286 -4.56 -13.75 -23.33
N ASN A 287 -4.98 -12.51 -23.11
CA ASN A 287 -4.82 -11.77 -21.87
C ASN A 287 -6.23 -11.48 -21.33
N GLU A 288 -6.64 -12.23 -20.31
CA GLU A 288 -8.00 -12.23 -19.81
C GLU A 288 -8.38 -10.90 -19.16
N LYS A 289 -7.45 -10.28 -18.41
CA LYS A 289 -7.72 -9.05 -17.66
C LYS A 289 -7.99 -7.87 -18.58
N TYR A 290 -7.12 -7.63 -19.57
CA TYR A 290 -7.30 -6.55 -20.54
C TYR A 290 -8.22 -6.92 -21.70
N ARG A 291 -8.69 -8.19 -21.74
CA ARG A 291 -9.61 -8.71 -22.76
C ARG A 291 -9.06 -8.51 -24.17
N THR A 292 -7.80 -8.87 -24.35
CA THR A 292 -7.04 -8.72 -25.59
C THR A 292 -6.13 -9.92 -25.79
N THR A 293 -5.24 -9.90 -26.78
CA THR A 293 -4.20 -10.91 -26.97
C THR A 293 -2.84 -10.42 -26.49
N LEU A 294 -1.90 -11.35 -26.24
CA LEU A 294 -0.53 -11.01 -25.88
C LEU A 294 0.16 -10.17 -26.96
N GLY A 295 -0.10 -10.45 -28.25
CA GLY A 295 0.44 -9.69 -29.37
C GLY A 295 -0.02 -8.23 -29.36
N GLU A 296 -1.32 -8.00 -29.17
CA GLU A 296 -1.88 -6.64 -29.08
C GLU A 296 -1.34 -5.89 -27.85
N MET A 297 -1.14 -6.58 -26.72
CA MET A 297 -0.50 -5.99 -25.54
C MET A 297 0.94 -5.55 -25.82
N ILE A 298 1.75 -6.41 -26.46
CA ILE A 298 3.14 -6.10 -26.84
C ILE A 298 3.19 -4.89 -27.78
N LEU A 299 2.32 -4.82 -28.79
CA LEU A 299 2.25 -3.69 -29.71
C LEU A 299 1.86 -2.39 -28.99
N ALA A 300 0.87 -2.45 -28.10
CA ALA A 300 0.45 -1.28 -27.31
C ALA A 300 1.59 -0.77 -26.39
N LEU A 301 2.34 -1.67 -25.76
CA LEU A 301 3.52 -1.32 -24.96
C LEU A 301 4.61 -0.66 -25.82
N ARG A 302 4.89 -1.18 -27.03
CA ARG A 302 5.86 -0.57 -27.96
C ARG A 302 5.47 0.85 -28.34
N GLU A 303 4.21 1.07 -28.74
CA GLU A 303 3.73 2.41 -29.09
C GLU A 303 3.79 3.36 -27.88
N LEU A 304 3.45 2.88 -26.68
CA LEU A 304 3.52 3.68 -25.46
C LEU A 304 4.97 4.07 -25.12
N ARG A 305 5.92 3.15 -25.28
CA ARG A 305 7.36 3.43 -25.13
C ARG A 305 7.81 4.53 -26.09
N GLU A 306 7.46 4.44 -27.37
CA GLU A 306 7.82 5.45 -28.37
C GLU A 306 7.24 6.83 -28.04
N VAL A 307 6.04 6.89 -27.46
CA VAL A 307 5.50 8.15 -26.92
C VAL A 307 6.35 8.64 -25.75
N ILE A 308 6.68 7.77 -24.80
CA ILE A 308 7.50 8.13 -23.63
C ILE A 308 8.86 8.70 -24.06
N GLU A 309 9.57 8.03 -24.97
CA GLU A 309 10.89 8.47 -25.44
C GLU A 309 10.82 9.83 -26.14
N ARG A 310 9.82 10.04 -27.02
CA ARG A 310 9.60 11.33 -27.67
C ARG A 310 9.26 12.44 -26.68
N GLU A 311 8.53 12.14 -25.61
CA GLU A 311 8.22 13.13 -24.57
C GLU A 311 9.45 13.46 -23.71
N ILE A 312 10.32 12.48 -23.43
CA ILE A 312 11.59 12.71 -22.73
C ILE A 312 12.47 13.68 -23.50
N GLU A 313 12.56 13.56 -24.83
CA GLU A 313 13.35 14.49 -25.66
C GLU A 313 12.87 15.95 -25.61
N ARG A 314 11.64 16.19 -25.13
CA ARG A 314 11.02 17.52 -25.04
C ARG A 314 11.24 18.21 -23.70
N VAL A 315 11.88 17.57 -22.72
CA VAL A 315 12.15 18.14 -21.40
C VAL A 315 13.62 18.57 -21.26
N ASP A 316 13.86 19.58 -20.42
CA ASP A 316 15.18 20.19 -20.25
C ASP A 316 16.24 19.19 -19.74
N ASP A 317 15.84 18.27 -18.85
CA ASP A 317 16.70 17.24 -18.25
C ASP A 317 16.35 15.85 -18.79
N ALA A 318 16.45 15.68 -20.12
CA ALA A 318 16.10 14.44 -20.80
C ALA A 318 16.90 13.23 -20.28
N GLU A 319 18.21 13.39 -20.06
CA GLU A 319 19.08 12.31 -19.56
C GLU A 319 18.73 11.91 -18.12
N GLY A 320 18.55 12.88 -17.23
CA GLY A 320 18.16 12.64 -15.85
C GLY A 320 16.79 11.97 -15.76
N VAL A 321 15.82 12.43 -16.54
CA VAL A 321 14.48 11.82 -16.62
C VAL A 321 14.56 10.39 -17.17
N ARG A 322 15.32 10.15 -18.24
CA ARG A 322 15.51 8.80 -18.82
C ARG A 322 16.11 7.85 -17.80
N ARG A 323 17.15 8.27 -17.08
CA ARG A 323 17.80 7.46 -16.03
C ARG A 323 16.84 7.12 -14.88
N GLU A 324 16.10 8.10 -14.36
CA GLU A 324 15.15 7.85 -13.26
C GLU A 324 13.98 6.96 -13.71
N LEU A 325 13.48 7.15 -14.93
CA LEU A 325 12.39 6.32 -15.46
C LEU A 325 12.84 4.90 -15.76
N SER A 326 14.04 4.71 -16.31
CA SER A 326 14.63 3.37 -16.47
C SER A 326 14.79 2.67 -15.12
N ALA A 327 15.32 3.37 -14.11
CA ALA A 327 15.43 2.84 -12.76
C ALA A 327 14.06 2.52 -12.13
N PHE A 328 13.00 3.26 -12.48
CA PHE A 328 11.62 2.95 -12.09
C PHE A 328 11.13 1.66 -12.75
N PHE A 329 11.35 1.49 -14.06
CA PHE A 329 10.97 0.28 -14.79
C PHE A 329 11.67 -0.98 -14.28
N HIS A 330 12.99 -0.92 -14.13
CA HIS A 330 13.78 -2.02 -13.60
C HIS A 330 13.38 -2.38 -12.16
N HIS A 331 13.08 -1.38 -11.32
CA HIS A 331 12.58 -1.64 -9.96
C HIS A 331 11.23 -2.36 -9.95
N CYS A 332 10.26 -1.89 -10.76
CA CYS A 332 8.95 -2.53 -10.86
C CYS A 332 9.08 -3.96 -11.42
N PHE A 333 9.99 -4.18 -12.36
CA PHE A 333 10.26 -5.53 -12.85
C PHE A 333 10.93 -6.43 -11.81
N SER A 334 11.85 -5.87 -11.02
CA SER A 334 12.50 -6.56 -9.91
C SER A 334 11.49 -7.11 -8.89
N THR A 335 10.34 -6.45 -8.70
CA THR A 335 9.31 -6.95 -7.79
C THR A 335 8.56 -8.16 -8.33
N PHE A 336 8.44 -8.30 -9.65
CA PHE A 336 7.95 -9.55 -10.27
C PHE A 336 8.98 -10.69 -10.08
N LEU A 337 10.27 -10.38 -10.17
CA LEU A 337 11.33 -11.36 -9.89
C LEU A 337 11.28 -11.86 -8.43
N ASP A 338 10.92 -11.02 -7.47
CA ASP A 338 10.70 -11.47 -6.09
C ASP A 338 9.65 -12.60 -6.03
N GLU A 339 8.54 -12.46 -6.77
CA GLU A 339 7.47 -13.46 -6.82
C GLU A 339 7.92 -14.78 -7.48
N LEU A 340 8.68 -14.70 -8.58
CA LEU A 340 9.29 -15.88 -9.20
C LEU A 340 10.29 -16.58 -8.27
N GLU A 341 11.03 -15.82 -7.46
CA GLU A 341 11.95 -16.41 -6.48
C GLU A 341 11.20 -17.16 -5.37
N PHE A 342 10.05 -16.64 -4.92
CA PHE A 342 9.21 -17.35 -3.96
C PHE A 342 8.72 -18.69 -4.49
N LEU A 343 8.32 -18.74 -5.77
CA LEU A 343 7.94 -19.98 -6.45
C LEU A 343 9.14 -20.94 -6.58
N ARG A 344 10.32 -20.42 -6.93
CA ARG A 344 11.56 -21.19 -7.08
C ARG A 344 12.00 -21.87 -5.80
N SER A 345 12.05 -21.08 -4.73
CA SER A 345 12.60 -21.50 -3.43
C SER A 345 11.66 -22.46 -2.69
N ARG A 346 10.39 -22.54 -3.10
CA ARG A 346 9.37 -23.39 -2.48
C ARG A 346 8.44 -24.01 -3.53
N PRO A 347 8.90 -25.03 -4.28
CA PRO A 347 8.06 -25.70 -5.26
C PRO A 347 6.77 -26.23 -4.64
N GLY A 348 5.62 -25.88 -5.25
CA GLY A 348 4.29 -26.28 -4.76
C GLY A 348 3.79 -25.49 -3.54
N ALA A 349 4.54 -24.49 -3.06
CA ALA A 349 4.05 -23.61 -2.01
C ALA A 349 2.99 -22.64 -2.54
N ARG A 350 2.05 -22.35 -1.65
CA ARG A 350 0.97 -21.40 -1.85
C ARG A 350 1.47 -19.99 -1.54
N LEU A 351 1.48 -19.10 -2.55
CA LEU A 351 1.92 -17.71 -2.39
C LEU A 351 1.04 -16.94 -1.39
N ASP A 352 -0.21 -17.35 -1.23
CA ASP A 352 -1.13 -16.77 -0.24
C ASP A 352 -0.85 -17.24 1.20
N LYS A 353 0.14 -18.12 1.41
CA LYS A 353 0.57 -18.64 2.73
C LYS A 353 2.05 -18.35 3.01
N LEU A 354 2.64 -17.34 2.35
CA LEU A 354 4.00 -16.90 2.65
C LEU A 354 4.12 -16.41 4.11
N PRO A 355 5.31 -16.52 4.73
CA PRO A 355 5.57 -15.84 6.00
C PRO A 355 5.30 -14.33 5.88
N LEU A 356 4.68 -13.74 6.90
CA LEU A 356 4.34 -12.31 6.92
C LEU A 356 5.57 -11.41 6.68
N GLY A 357 6.75 -11.83 7.13
CA GLY A 357 7.99 -11.07 6.91
C GLY A 357 8.40 -10.97 5.44
N GLU A 358 8.19 -12.03 4.65
CA GLU A 358 8.44 -11.98 3.21
C GLU A 358 7.43 -11.10 2.50
N THR A 359 6.19 -11.13 2.96
CA THR A 359 5.10 -10.28 2.44
C THR A 359 5.40 -8.80 2.69
N LEU A 360 5.83 -8.44 3.91
CA LEU A 360 6.24 -7.08 4.25
C LEU A 360 7.45 -6.61 3.41
N PHE A 361 8.46 -7.48 3.27
CA PHE A 361 9.63 -7.20 2.44
C PHE A 361 9.24 -6.92 0.98
N HIS A 362 8.45 -7.81 0.39
CA HIS A 362 8.00 -7.72 -0.99
C HIS A 362 7.12 -6.48 -1.21
N PHE A 363 6.12 -6.25 -0.36
CA PHE A 363 5.21 -5.12 -0.53
C PHE A 363 5.85 -3.77 -0.25
N TYR A 364 6.89 -3.68 0.58
CA TYR A 364 7.67 -2.43 0.64
C TYR A 364 8.31 -2.09 -0.71
N ARG A 365 8.85 -3.09 -1.41
CA ARG A 365 9.43 -2.90 -2.74
C ARG A 365 8.35 -2.62 -3.78
N LYS A 366 7.28 -3.41 -3.83
CA LYS A 366 6.17 -3.31 -4.80
C LYS A 366 5.36 -2.03 -4.66
N ASN A 367 5.19 -1.52 -3.45
CA ASN A 367 4.33 -0.37 -3.19
C ASN A 367 5.13 0.87 -2.81
N ASN A 368 5.82 0.84 -1.67
CA ASN A 368 6.44 2.05 -1.12
C ASN A 368 7.51 2.61 -2.05
N LEU A 369 8.45 1.77 -2.50
CA LEU A 369 9.54 2.21 -3.36
C LEU A 369 9.06 2.61 -4.76
N VAL A 370 8.08 1.90 -5.33
CA VAL A 370 7.43 2.28 -6.60
C VAL A 370 6.81 3.68 -6.50
N MET A 371 6.01 3.94 -5.46
CA MET A 371 5.41 5.25 -5.24
C MET A 371 6.47 6.34 -5.00
N MET A 372 7.51 6.06 -4.21
CA MET A 372 8.58 7.02 -3.97
C MET A 372 9.36 7.36 -5.25
N ARG A 373 9.65 6.37 -6.10
CA ARG A 373 10.29 6.57 -7.41
C ARG A 373 9.40 7.38 -8.34
N TRP A 374 8.12 7.04 -8.43
CA TRP A 374 7.15 7.76 -9.25
C TRP A 374 7.01 9.22 -8.81
N LEU A 375 6.91 9.49 -7.50
CA LEU A 375 6.88 10.84 -6.95
C LEU A 375 8.20 11.60 -7.14
N GLY A 376 9.35 10.94 -6.99
CA GLY A 376 10.65 11.52 -7.26
C GLY A 376 10.80 11.97 -8.71
N LEU A 377 10.41 11.10 -9.65
CA LEU A 377 10.35 11.42 -11.08
C LEU A 377 9.39 12.57 -11.36
N ARG A 378 8.19 12.55 -10.75
CA ARG A 378 7.19 13.60 -10.93
C ARG A 378 7.66 14.93 -10.40
N ALA A 379 8.32 14.98 -9.23
CA ALA A 379 8.94 16.20 -8.70
C ALA A 379 9.94 16.78 -9.71
N ARG A 380 10.82 15.94 -10.27
CA ARG A 380 11.81 16.35 -11.27
C ARG A 380 11.16 16.91 -12.54
N LEU A 381 10.14 16.23 -13.07
CA LEU A 381 9.35 16.69 -14.24
C LEU A 381 8.62 18.02 -13.98
N ARG A 382 8.27 18.27 -12.71
CA ARG A 382 7.71 19.54 -12.24
C ARG A 382 8.78 20.62 -12.01
N GLY A 383 10.07 20.34 -12.23
CA GLY A 383 11.16 21.27 -11.95
C GLY A 383 11.43 21.46 -10.46
N ILE A 384 11.10 20.46 -9.64
CA ILE A 384 11.31 20.46 -8.19
C ILE A 384 12.44 19.49 -7.86
N ASP A 385 13.42 19.94 -7.09
CA ASP A 385 14.41 19.04 -6.51
C ASP A 385 13.71 18.06 -5.53
N PRO A 386 13.72 16.74 -5.80
CA PRO A 386 13.01 15.76 -4.98
C PRO A 386 13.54 15.65 -3.55
N ARG A 387 14.72 16.22 -3.25
CA ARG A 387 15.26 16.35 -1.87
C ARG A 387 14.43 17.31 -1.02
N ILE A 388 13.75 18.27 -1.63
CA ILE A 388 12.92 19.26 -0.91
C ILE A 388 11.68 18.60 -0.27
N PRO A 389 10.83 17.85 -1.02
CA PRO A 389 9.67 17.17 -0.47
C PRO A 389 9.99 15.75 0.05
N GLU A 390 11.23 15.42 0.41
CA GLU A 390 11.67 14.04 0.68
C GLU A 390 10.79 13.31 1.72
N LYS A 391 10.35 14.03 2.77
CA LYS A 391 9.52 13.48 3.85
C LYS A 391 8.09 13.18 3.36
N ARG A 392 7.56 14.04 2.49
CA ARG A 392 6.23 13.87 1.88
C ARG A 392 6.25 12.72 0.88
N ILE A 393 7.28 12.62 0.05
CA ILE A 393 7.49 11.50 -0.88
C ILE A 393 7.49 10.18 -0.10
N ARG A 394 8.28 10.11 0.98
CA ARG A 394 8.39 8.92 1.82
C ARG A 394 7.07 8.56 2.51
N ALA A 395 6.39 9.55 3.10
CA ALA A 395 5.09 9.35 3.75
C ALA A 395 4.04 8.80 2.76
N PHE A 396 4.01 9.31 1.53
CA PHE A 396 3.10 8.80 0.50
C PHE A 396 3.45 7.38 0.03
N GLY A 397 4.71 6.98 0.08
CA GLY A 397 5.09 5.56 -0.07
C GLY A 397 4.35 4.67 0.92
N TYR A 398 4.28 5.08 2.19
CA TYR A 398 3.52 4.36 3.21
C TYR A 398 2.00 4.51 3.08
N VAL A 399 1.50 5.61 2.48
CA VAL A 399 0.06 5.71 2.13
C VAL A 399 -0.32 4.58 1.18
N LEU A 400 0.50 4.32 0.15
CA LEU A 400 0.23 3.20 -0.77
C LEU A 400 0.32 1.84 -0.05
N ALA A 401 1.25 1.67 0.90
CA ALA A 401 1.30 0.46 1.73
C ALA A 401 -0.01 0.19 2.47
N THR A 402 -0.62 1.23 3.06
CA THR A 402 -1.93 1.09 3.72
C THR A 402 -3.05 0.80 2.74
N PHE A 403 -2.96 1.32 1.52
CA PHE A 403 -3.93 1.05 0.47
C PHE A 403 -3.88 -0.42 0.05
N GLN A 404 -2.67 -0.99 -0.06
CA GLN A 404 -2.51 -2.42 -0.33
C GLN A 404 -3.20 -3.28 0.74
N VAL A 405 -3.05 -2.96 2.04
CA VAL A 405 -3.75 -3.73 3.09
C VAL A 405 -5.28 -3.70 2.91
N PHE A 406 -5.83 -2.57 2.47
CA PHE A 406 -7.27 -2.45 2.22
C PHE A 406 -7.71 -3.21 0.96
N ASP A 407 -6.91 -3.14 -0.09
CA ASP A 407 -7.18 -3.81 -1.37
C ASP A 407 -7.04 -5.33 -1.18
N ASP A 408 -6.03 -5.79 -0.45
CA ASP A 408 -5.85 -7.20 -0.08
C ASP A 408 -7.02 -7.76 0.75
N LEU A 409 -7.61 -6.95 1.65
CA LEU A 409 -8.84 -7.36 2.34
C LEU A 409 -10.02 -7.51 1.39
N LYS A 410 -10.07 -6.72 0.30
CA LYS A 410 -11.11 -6.82 -0.75
C LYS A 410 -10.84 -7.96 -1.72
N ASP A 411 -9.59 -8.23 -2.02
CA ASP A 411 -9.16 -9.24 -2.98
C ASP A 411 -8.86 -10.58 -2.33
N LEU A 412 -9.07 -10.69 -1.00
CA LEU A 412 -8.90 -11.91 -0.22
C LEU A 412 -9.47 -13.17 -0.90
N ALA A 413 -10.64 -13.09 -1.54
CA ALA A 413 -11.23 -14.24 -2.24
C ALA A 413 -10.58 -14.52 -3.61
N VAL A 414 -10.12 -13.48 -4.32
CA VAL A 414 -9.44 -13.59 -5.63
C VAL A 414 -8.04 -14.18 -5.45
N ASP A 415 -7.34 -13.75 -4.40
CA ASP A 415 -5.92 -14.05 -4.18
C ASP A 415 -5.69 -15.40 -3.50
N LEU A 416 -6.75 -16.07 -3.01
CA LEU A 416 -6.66 -17.42 -2.47
C LEU A 416 -5.95 -18.35 -3.46
N GLU A 417 -4.86 -18.96 -2.97
CA GLU A 417 -3.91 -19.83 -3.69
C GLU A 417 -3.06 -19.18 -4.78
N LYS A 418 -3.22 -17.87 -5.05
CA LYS A 418 -2.64 -17.23 -6.24
C LYS A 418 -1.51 -16.26 -5.93
N GLN A 419 -1.72 -15.31 -5.02
CA GLN A 419 -0.81 -14.19 -4.85
C GLN A 419 -0.51 -13.91 -3.36
N PRO A 420 0.64 -13.30 -3.04
CA PRO A 420 0.86 -12.70 -1.72
C PRO A 420 -0.23 -11.66 -1.44
N ASN A 421 -0.74 -11.64 -0.20
CA ASN A 421 -1.88 -10.84 0.26
C ASN A 421 -1.84 -10.70 1.79
N TYR A 422 -1.69 -9.48 2.30
CA TYR A 422 -1.57 -9.18 3.73
C TYR A 422 -2.58 -9.91 4.59
N ALA A 423 -3.86 -9.90 4.20
CA ALA A 423 -4.93 -10.50 4.98
C ALA A 423 -4.81 -12.02 5.03
N LEU A 424 -4.50 -12.68 3.91
CA LEU A 424 -4.31 -14.13 3.85
C LEU A 424 -3.07 -14.58 4.63
N GLN A 425 -1.95 -13.86 4.57
CA GLN A 425 -0.76 -14.22 5.35
C GLN A 425 -0.91 -13.94 6.85
N ILE A 426 -1.62 -12.86 7.22
CA ILE A 426 -2.02 -12.62 8.62
C ILE A 426 -2.90 -13.76 9.11
N ALA A 427 -3.91 -14.17 8.33
CA ALA A 427 -4.79 -15.28 8.70
C ALA A 427 -4.00 -16.59 8.80
N ALA A 428 -3.11 -16.89 7.85
CA ALA A 428 -2.29 -18.10 7.87
C ALA A 428 -1.34 -18.15 9.08
N SER A 429 -0.73 -17.02 9.43
CA SER A 429 0.30 -16.94 10.48
C SER A 429 -0.29 -16.87 11.89
N HIS A 430 -1.41 -16.16 12.06
CA HIS A 430 -1.95 -15.83 13.39
C HIS A 430 -3.37 -16.34 13.65
N HIS A 431 -4.19 -16.54 12.60
CA HIS A 431 -5.60 -16.89 12.73
C HIS A 431 -6.01 -18.04 11.78
N PRO A 432 -5.34 -19.21 11.84
CA PRO A 432 -5.50 -20.27 10.83
C PRO A 432 -6.94 -20.81 10.74
N HIS A 433 -7.70 -20.72 11.83
CA HIS A 433 -9.11 -21.08 11.85
C HIS A 433 -10.00 -20.12 11.04
N GLU A 434 -9.64 -18.84 10.94
CA GLU A 434 -10.33 -17.86 10.10
C GLU A 434 -10.00 -18.07 8.62
N LEU A 435 -8.73 -18.42 8.32
CA LEU A 435 -8.33 -18.79 6.96
C LEU A 435 -9.13 -19.99 6.46
N ALA A 436 -9.28 -21.04 7.29
CA ALA A 436 -10.08 -22.21 6.92
C ALA A 436 -11.54 -21.85 6.61
N ARG A 437 -12.13 -20.87 7.31
CA ARG A 437 -13.48 -20.36 7.00
C ARG A 437 -13.53 -19.61 5.67
N ALA A 438 -12.52 -18.79 5.39
CA ALA A 438 -12.40 -18.08 4.12
C ALA A 438 -12.28 -19.07 2.95
N GLU A 439 -11.43 -20.08 3.08
CA GLU A 439 -11.28 -21.16 2.10
C GLU A 439 -12.61 -21.88 1.88
N ALA A 440 -13.31 -22.26 2.95
CA ALA A 440 -14.62 -22.91 2.84
C ALA A 440 -15.68 -22.01 2.18
N ARG A 441 -15.62 -20.68 2.38
CA ARG A 441 -16.62 -19.73 1.88
C ARG A 441 -16.39 -19.30 0.43
N PHE A 442 -15.13 -19.16 0.01
CA PHE A 442 -14.76 -18.49 -1.24
C PHE A 442 -14.03 -19.39 -2.24
N SER A 443 -13.60 -20.60 -1.86
CA SER A 443 -12.90 -21.51 -2.79
C SER A 443 -13.68 -21.82 -4.07
N SER A 444 -15.01 -21.88 -3.99
CA SER A 444 -15.92 -22.11 -5.12
C SER A 444 -16.28 -20.85 -5.92
N HIS A 445 -15.97 -19.65 -5.40
CA HIS A 445 -16.32 -18.39 -6.04
C HIS A 445 -15.30 -17.29 -5.71
N ARG A 446 -14.25 -17.21 -6.53
CA ARG A 446 -13.07 -16.35 -6.34
C ARG A 446 -13.23 -15.00 -7.04
N GLU A 447 -14.21 -14.23 -6.58
CA GLU A 447 -14.44 -12.84 -7.03
C GLU A 447 -14.03 -11.84 -5.95
N ALA A 448 -13.71 -10.61 -6.34
CA ALA A 448 -13.42 -9.54 -5.39
C ALA A 448 -14.62 -9.30 -4.46
N LEU A 449 -14.36 -9.06 -3.18
CA LEU A 449 -15.40 -8.89 -2.18
C LEU A 449 -16.25 -7.65 -2.47
N ARG A 450 -17.57 -7.86 -2.49
CA ARG A 450 -18.56 -6.80 -2.67
C ARG A 450 -19.04 -6.30 -1.32
N VAL A 451 -19.79 -5.19 -1.31
CA VAL A 451 -20.33 -4.59 -0.09
C VAL A 451 -21.12 -5.57 0.81
N ARG A 452 -21.76 -6.60 0.22
CA ARG A 452 -22.52 -7.64 0.95
C ARG A 452 -21.65 -8.60 1.74
N ASP A 453 -20.38 -8.77 1.35
CA ASP A 453 -19.47 -9.74 1.96
C ASP A 453 -18.78 -9.15 3.20
N ILE A 454 -18.73 -7.82 3.33
CA ILE A 454 -18.03 -7.10 4.41
C ILE A 454 -18.54 -7.51 5.80
N PRO A 455 -19.86 -7.57 6.10
CA PRO A 455 -20.33 -8.00 7.42
C PRO A 455 -19.93 -9.44 7.74
N TRP A 456 -19.94 -10.33 6.75
CA TRP A 456 -19.49 -11.71 6.95
C TRP A 456 -18.01 -11.74 7.34
N VAL A 457 -17.14 -11.02 6.62
CA VAL A 457 -15.70 -11.00 6.94
C VAL A 457 -15.45 -10.40 8.32
N ASN A 458 -16.13 -9.29 8.66
CA ASN A 458 -16.03 -8.66 9.98
C ASN A 458 -16.42 -9.58 11.14
N LEU A 459 -17.39 -10.48 10.94
CA LEU A 459 -17.90 -11.36 11.98
C LEU A 459 -17.18 -12.72 12.01
N ARG A 460 -16.72 -13.22 10.85
CA ARG A 460 -16.15 -14.58 10.71
C ARG A 460 -14.64 -14.62 10.60
N MET A 461 -13.99 -13.49 10.28
CA MET A 461 -12.54 -13.28 10.31
C MET A 461 -12.11 -12.08 11.17
N PRO A 462 -12.68 -11.91 12.38
CA PRO A 462 -12.48 -10.69 13.16
C PRO A 462 -11.03 -10.46 13.60
N GLY A 463 -10.26 -11.53 13.87
CA GLY A 463 -8.87 -11.47 14.29
C GLY A 463 -7.97 -10.97 13.16
N THR A 464 -8.16 -11.50 11.95
CA THR A 464 -7.43 -11.10 10.73
C THR A 464 -7.68 -9.64 10.43
N VAL A 465 -8.96 -9.24 10.40
CA VAL A 465 -9.35 -7.85 10.16
C VAL A 465 -8.75 -6.93 11.22
N LEU A 466 -8.89 -7.25 12.50
CA LEU A 466 -8.31 -6.44 13.58
C LEU A 466 -6.77 -6.32 13.48
N THR A 467 -6.06 -7.40 13.10
CA THR A 467 -4.61 -7.34 12.88
C THR A 467 -4.25 -6.42 11.70
N CYS A 468 -4.97 -6.48 10.58
CA CYS A 468 -4.81 -5.52 9.48
C CYS A 468 -5.04 -4.08 9.96
N PHE A 469 -6.04 -3.86 10.81
CA PHE A 469 -6.34 -2.56 11.39
C PHE A 469 -5.17 -2.05 12.22
N ARG A 470 -4.59 -2.92 13.07
CA ARG A 470 -3.42 -2.60 13.89
C ARG A 470 -2.21 -2.25 13.02
N LEU A 471 -1.95 -3.00 11.95
CA LEU A 471 -0.84 -2.75 11.03
C LEU A 471 -0.98 -1.37 10.35
N VAL A 472 -2.17 -1.07 9.83
CA VAL A 472 -2.46 0.24 9.23
C VAL A 472 -2.32 1.36 10.24
N LYS A 473 -2.83 1.18 11.47
CA LYS A 473 -2.66 2.16 12.55
C LYS A 473 -1.18 2.34 12.92
N LEU A 474 -0.38 1.28 12.97
CA LEU A 474 1.05 1.35 13.25
C LEU A 474 1.79 2.19 12.20
N ILE A 475 1.58 1.88 10.92
CA ILE A 475 2.15 2.64 9.80
C ILE A 475 1.74 4.12 9.92
N ALA A 476 0.45 4.34 10.13
CA ALA A 476 -0.10 5.67 10.16
C ALA A 476 0.46 6.48 11.34
N ARG A 477 0.49 5.93 12.56
CA ARG A 477 1.00 6.65 13.75
C ARG A 477 2.50 6.96 13.64
N SER A 478 3.22 6.19 12.83
CA SER A 478 4.67 6.30 12.66
C SER A 478 5.08 7.25 11.53
N HIS A 479 4.34 7.26 10.42
CA HIS A 479 4.78 7.94 9.19
C HIS A 479 3.88 9.11 8.74
N PHE A 480 2.65 9.21 9.22
CA PHE A 480 1.67 10.15 8.64
C PHE A 480 1.58 11.48 9.35
N SER A 481 1.48 12.53 8.53
CA SER A 481 1.06 13.84 8.97
C SER A 481 -0.48 13.90 9.05
N TRP A 482 -1.02 15.09 9.30
CA TRP A 482 -2.46 15.30 9.35
C TRP A 482 -3.17 14.98 8.03
N PHE A 483 -2.58 15.31 6.89
CA PHE A 483 -3.24 15.11 5.60
C PHE A 483 -3.39 13.63 5.26
N GLU A 484 -2.31 12.85 5.41
CA GLU A 484 -2.31 11.43 5.10
C GLU A 484 -3.31 10.67 6.00
N ASP A 485 -3.52 11.13 7.24
CA ASP A 485 -4.56 10.60 8.14
C ASP A 485 -5.98 10.72 7.55
N TYR A 486 -6.30 11.82 6.87
CA TYR A 486 -7.60 11.98 6.20
C TYR A 486 -7.73 11.06 5.00
N VAL A 487 -6.65 10.92 4.24
CA VAL A 487 -6.63 10.08 3.05
C VAL A 487 -6.90 8.63 3.42
N ILE A 488 -6.18 8.12 4.43
CA ILE A 488 -6.39 6.74 4.88
C ILE A 488 -7.75 6.54 5.54
N ASP A 489 -8.24 7.50 6.34
CA ASP A 489 -9.53 7.34 7.02
C ASP A 489 -10.67 7.38 6.00
N LEU A 490 -10.59 8.24 4.98
CA LEU A 490 -11.53 8.24 3.87
C LEU A 490 -11.55 6.88 3.17
N ARG A 491 -10.37 6.36 2.79
CA ARG A 491 -10.29 5.08 2.07
C ARG A 491 -10.80 3.93 2.93
N TRP A 492 -10.42 3.90 4.20
CA TRP A 492 -10.90 2.93 5.17
C TRP A 492 -12.41 2.91 5.30
N ARG A 493 -12.99 4.09 5.52
CA ARG A 493 -14.43 4.21 5.68
C ARG A 493 -15.14 3.68 4.46
N ARG A 494 -14.75 4.15 3.27
CA ARG A 494 -15.36 3.76 1.99
C ARG A 494 -15.09 2.31 1.60
N ASN A 495 -14.07 1.65 2.15
CA ASN A 495 -13.88 0.22 1.94
C ASN A 495 -14.66 -0.63 2.94
N TRP A 496 -14.72 -0.21 4.21
CA TRP A 496 -15.00 -1.15 5.31
C TRP A 496 -16.00 -0.66 6.35
N LEU A 497 -16.10 0.66 6.62
CA LEU A 497 -16.97 1.21 7.68
C LEU A 497 -18.24 1.88 7.16
N VAL A 498 -18.46 1.96 5.85
CA VAL A 498 -19.73 2.48 5.31
C VAL A 498 -20.23 1.61 4.17
N ARG A 499 -21.52 1.29 4.23
CA ARG A 499 -22.25 0.68 3.13
C ARG A 499 -22.48 1.67 1.97
N ARG A 500 -23.00 2.87 2.27
CA ARG A 500 -23.30 3.88 1.24
C ARG A 500 -22.02 4.55 0.74
N GLY A 501 -21.79 4.51 -0.57
CA GLY A 501 -20.58 5.05 -1.19
C GLY A 501 -19.35 4.15 -1.05
N ASN A 502 -19.57 2.83 -0.81
CA ASN A 502 -18.51 1.83 -0.81
C ASN A 502 -17.80 1.77 -2.17
N PHE A 503 -16.50 1.46 -2.21
CA PHE A 503 -15.75 1.38 -3.47
C PHE A 503 -16.11 0.17 -4.33
N ASN A 504 -16.51 -0.96 -3.73
CA ASN A 504 -17.01 -2.14 -4.45
C ASN A 504 -18.53 -2.26 -4.22
N PRO A 505 -19.35 -1.43 -4.89
CA PRO A 505 -20.79 -1.52 -4.77
C PRO A 505 -21.26 -2.89 -5.28
N GLY A 506 -22.35 -3.39 -4.69
CA GLY A 506 -23.05 -4.56 -5.18
C GLY A 506 -24.53 -4.38 -4.94
N GLU A 507 -25.36 -5.21 -5.57
CA GLU A 507 -26.77 -5.32 -5.22
C GLU A 507 -26.88 -5.74 -3.76
N ALA A 508 -27.16 -4.77 -2.90
CA ALA A 508 -27.28 -4.98 -1.48
C ALA A 508 -28.56 -4.28 -1.02
N ARG A 509 -29.61 -5.07 -0.83
CA ARG A 509 -30.86 -4.67 -0.16
C ARG A 509 -30.82 -5.16 1.30
N GLY A 510 -31.84 -4.84 2.10
CA GLY A 510 -31.94 -5.39 3.46
C GLY A 510 -30.93 -4.84 4.48
N HIS A 511 -30.69 -5.62 5.54
CA HIS A 511 -29.89 -5.26 6.72
C HIS A 511 -28.73 -6.23 6.85
N LEU A 512 -27.64 -5.92 6.15
CA LEU A 512 -26.58 -6.90 5.85
C LEU A 512 -25.86 -7.40 7.11
N LEU A 513 -25.77 -6.55 8.14
CA LEU A 513 -25.13 -6.93 9.40
C LEU A 513 -26.01 -7.91 10.19
N GLU A 514 -27.30 -7.63 10.29
CA GLU A 514 -28.29 -8.56 10.85
C GLU A 514 -28.35 -9.88 10.07
N GLU A 515 -28.39 -9.84 8.75
CA GLU A 515 -28.36 -11.03 7.89
C GLU A 515 -27.12 -11.89 8.14
N ALA A 516 -25.93 -11.27 8.27
CA ALA A 516 -24.69 -11.97 8.56
C ALA A 516 -24.64 -12.59 9.98
N LEU A 517 -25.41 -12.03 10.92
CA LEU A 517 -25.65 -12.59 12.24
C LEU A 517 -26.70 -13.73 12.23
N GLY A 518 -27.38 -13.95 11.10
CA GLY A 518 -28.49 -14.90 11.00
C GLY A 518 -29.82 -14.35 11.56
N GLU A 519 -29.92 -13.04 11.73
CA GLU A 519 -31.11 -12.37 12.26
C GLU A 519 -32.09 -12.08 11.12
N GLY A 520 -33.30 -12.65 11.19
CA GLY A 520 -34.34 -12.46 10.17
C GLY A 520 -35.07 -11.11 10.22
N ARG A 521 -34.58 -10.14 11.02
CA ARG A 521 -35.23 -8.84 11.24
C ARG A 521 -34.21 -7.77 11.61
N ARG A 522 -34.59 -6.51 11.41
CA ARG A 522 -33.82 -5.36 11.89
C ARG A 522 -33.82 -5.31 13.42
N LEU A 523 -32.65 -5.15 14.03
CA LEU A 523 -32.52 -5.05 15.48
C LEU A 523 -32.40 -3.58 15.93
N PRO A 524 -32.98 -3.20 17.09
CA PRO A 524 -32.63 -1.96 17.76
C PRO A 524 -31.13 -1.89 18.05
N LEU A 525 -30.54 -0.69 18.05
CA LEU A 525 -29.09 -0.53 18.18
C LEU A 525 -28.47 -1.23 19.40
N PRO A 526 -29.04 -1.17 20.62
CA PRO A 526 -28.50 -1.90 21.77
C PRO A 526 -28.55 -3.42 21.58
N ALA A 527 -29.62 -3.95 20.99
CA ALA A 527 -29.76 -5.38 20.72
C ALA A 527 -28.77 -5.85 19.66
N LEU A 528 -28.59 -5.06 18.59
CA LEU A 528 -27.58 -5.30 17.55
C LEU A 528 -26.16 -5.26 18.13
N ALA A 529 -25.84 -4.25 18.95
CA ALA A 529 -24.54 -4.15 19.62
C ALA A 529 -24.26 -5.36 20.50
N ARG A 530 -25.26 -5.87 21.24
CA ARG A 530 -25.14 -7.11 22.03
C ARG A 530 -24.95 -8.34 21.14
N ALA A 531 -25.64 -8.44 20.02
CA ALA A 531 -25.48 -9.56 19.08
C ALA A 531 -24.08 -9.59 18.46
N VAL A 532 -23.60 -8.44 17.98
CA VAL A 532 -22.23 -8.28 17.47
C VAL A 532 -21.21 -8.58 18.56
N LEU A 533 -21.40 -8.07 19.78
CA LEU A 533 -20.50 -8.34 20.91
C LEU A 533 -20.43 -9.83 21.26
N ARG A 534 -21.57 -10.54 21.22
CA ARG A 534 -21.60 -12.00 21.44
C ARG A 534 -20.84 -12.75 20.36
N GLU A 535 -21.02 -12.40 19.09
CA GLU A 535 -20.29 -13.02 17.98
C GLU A 535 -18.78 -12.77 18.09
N LEU A 536 -18.40 -11.54 18.45
CA LEU A 536 -17.01 -11.12 18.55
C LEU A 536 -16.35 -11.43 19.89
N SER A 537 -17.06 -12.08 20.82
CA SER A 537 -16.50 -12.41 22.15
C SER A 537 -15.30 -13.35 22.06
N VAL A 538 -15.13 -14.05 20.92
CA VAL A 538 -13.94 -14.85 20.62
C VAL A 538 -12.64 -14.04 20.72
N LEU A 539 -12.68 -12.75 20.39
CA LEU A 539 -11.52 -11.85 20.46
C LEU A 539 -11.08 -11.53 21.89
N HIS A 540 -11.91 -11.78 22.91
CA HIS A 540 -11.57 -11.43 24.31
C HIS A 540 -10.30 -12.09 24.82
N ARG A 541 -9.83 -13.17 24.20
CA ARG A 541 -8.55 -13.81 24.56
C ARG A 541 -7.35 -12.96 24.12
N ASP A 542 -7.48 -12.25 23.01
CA ASP A 542 -6.36 -11.61 22.28
C ASP A 542 -6.51 -10.08 22.14
N ALA A 543 -7.58 -9.50 22.68
CA ALA A 543 -7.85 -8.08 22.69
C ALA A 543 -8.27 -7.61 24.09
N SER A 544 -7.92 -6.37 24.45
CA SER A 544 -8.47 -5.75 25.67
C SER A 544 -9.98 -5.57 25.54
N HIS A 545 -10.69 -5.43 26.66
CA HIS A 545 -12.14 -5.20 26.62
C HIS A 545 -12.50 -3.92 25.84
N ASP A 546 -11.73 -2.84 26.00
CA ASP A 546 -11.92 -1.60 25.25
C ASP A 546 -11.61 -1.79 23.75
N GLU A 547 -10.62 -2.60 23.40
CA GLU A 547 -10.31 -2.91 22.00
C GLU A 547 -11.40 -3.75 21.33
N LEU A 548 -11.98 -4.73 22.04
CA LEU A 548 -13.16 -5.44 21.54
C LEU A 548 -14.32 -4.47 21.30
N LEU A 549 -14.66 -3.64 22.28
CA LEU A 549 -15.75 -2.67 22.13
C LEU A 549 -15.45 -1.65 21.03
N ALA A 550 -14.19 -1.28 20.83
CA ALA A 550 -13.77 -0.45 19.71
C ALA A 550 -13.96 -1.15 18.35
N TYR A 551 -13.74 -2.46 18.27
CA TYR A 551 -14.03 -3.22 17.07
C TYR A 551 -15.53 -3.39 16.84
N VAL A 552 -16.33 -3.62 17.89
CA VAL A 552 -17.81 -3.57 17.82
C VAL A 552 -18.28 -2.23 17.27
N PHE A 553 -17.69 -1.12 17.72
CA PHE A 553 -17.98 0.21 17.16
C PHE A 553 -17.75 0.26 15.64
N ASP A 554 -16.61 -0.26 15.17
CA ASP A 554 -16.26 -0.26 13.74
C ASP A 554 -17.23 -1.12 12.92
N VAL A 555 -17.62 -2.29 13.42
CA VAL A 555 -18.62 -3.16 12.78
C VAL A 555 -20.00 -2.49 12.73
N LEU A 556 -20.43 -1.85 13.84
CA LEU A 556 -21.69 -1.11 13.88
C LEU A 556 -21.66 0.11 12.94
N ALA A 557 -20.51 0.76 12.77
CA ALA A 557 -20.38 1.93 11.90
C ALA A 557 -20.75 1.61 10.45
N PHE A 558 -20.55 0.37 10.00
CA PHE A 558 -20.86 -0.09 8.65
C PHE A 558 -22.27 0.32 8.17
N GLU A 559 -23.28 0.16 9.03
CA GLU A 559 -24.66 0.55 8.73
C GLU A 559 -25.32 1.51 9.73
N ARG A 560 -24.78 1.67 10.93
CA ARG A 560 -25.41 2.43 12.03
C ARG A 560 -24.64 3.68 12.45
N ARG A 561 -23.75 4.16 11.59
CA ARG A 561 -22.92 5.35 11.88
C ARG A 561 -23.66 6.60 12.36
N PRO A 562 -24.81 7.01 11.78
CA PRO A 562 -25.54 8.16 12.30
C PRO A 562 -25.94 7.99 13.77
N ALA A 563 -26.31 6.76 14.18
CA ALA A 563 -26.66 6.46 15.55
C ALA A 563 -25.44 6.50 16.49
N LEU A 564 -24.25 6.12 16.00
CA LEU A 564 -23.00 6.30 16.74
C LEU A 564 -22.68 7.80 16.96
N CYS A 565 -22.92 8.65 15.95
CA CYS A 565 -22.80 10.10 16.10
C CYS A 565 -23.77 10.66 17.14
N LEU A 566 -25.03 10.20 17.15
CA LEU A 566 -26.02 10.59 18.17
C LEU A 566 -25.58 10.16 19.57
N ALA A 567 -25.07 8.93 19.72
CA ALA A 567 -24.54 8.44 21.00
C ALA A 567 -23.36 9.28 21.50
N ALA A 568 -22.55 9.86 20.61
CA ALA A 568 -21.42 10.72 20.95
C ALA A 568 -21.81 12.15 21.38
N LEU A 569 -23.06 12.58 21.15
CA LEU A 569 -23.54 13.89 21.60
C LEU A 569 -23.57 14.00 23.14
N PRO A 570 -23.37 15.21 23.69
CA PRO A 570 -23.19 16.51 23.00
C PRO A 570 -21.76 16.80 22.53
N ASN A 571 -20.83 15.83 22.57
CA ASN A 571 -19.42 16.06 22.23
C ASN A 571 -19.21 16.15 20.70
N LEU A 572 -19.32 17.36 20.16
CA LEU A 572 -19.15 17.63 18.71
C LEU A 572 -17.76 17.24 18.18
N HIS A 573 -16.71 17.32 19.01
CA HIS A 573 -15.38 16.87 18.63
C HIS A 573 -15.35 15.35 18.37
N ARG A 574 -16.01 14.55 19.21
CA ARG A 574 -16.17 13.10 18.96
C ARG A 574 -16.98 12.86 17.71
N VAL A 575 -18.09 13.57 17.50
CA VAL A 575 -18.89 13.45 16.26
C VAL A 575 -18.02 13.72 15.03
N TYR A 576 -17.23 14.78 15.06
CA TYR A 576 -16.30 15.12 13.98
C TYR A 576 -15.30 13.99 13.69
N ARG A 577 -14.71 13.40 14.73
CA ARG A 577 -13.77 12.27 14.60
C ARG A 577 -14.45 11.02 14.07
N ILE A 578 -15.65 10.69 14.55
CA ILE A 578 -16.43 9.58 14.01
C ILE A 578 -16.66 9.76 12.51
N LEU A 579 -16.88 10.99 12.04
CA LEU A 579 -17.14 11.30 10.63
C LEU A 579 -15.87 11.31 9.75
N ASN A 580 -14.71 11.67 10.30
CA ASN A 580 -13.54 12.02 9.47
C ASN A 580 -12.20 11.39 9.90
N LEU A 581 -12.11 10.83 11.11
CA LEU A 581 -10.88 10.37 11.76
C LEU A 581 -11.14 9.15 12.66
N SER A 582 -12.06 8.28 12.24
CA SER A 582 -12.47 7.09 12.96
C SER A 582 -11.31 6.13 13.24
N MET A 583 -10.37 5.98 12.30
CA MET A 583 -9.16 5.16 12.50
C MET A 583 -8.20 5.73 13.54
N ARG A 584 -8.28 7.04 13.80
CA ARG A 584 -7.43 7.75 14.78
C ARG A 584 -8.05 7.82 16.16
N MET A 585 -9.29 7.36 16.34
CA MET A 585 -9.89 7.30 17.67
C MET A 585 -9.22 6.19 18.48
N ALA A 586 -8.90 6.51 19.73
CA ALA A 586 -8.34 5.54 20.66
C ALA A 586 -9.41 4.47 20.99
N PRO A 587 -9.02 3.22 21.30
CA PRO A 587 -9.95 2.17 21.66
C PRO A 587 -10.93 2.60 22.77
N GLU A 588 -10.45 3.28 23.80
CA GLU A 588 -11.24 3.74 24.95
C GLU A 588 -12.27 4.81 24.56
N GLU A 589 -11.98 5.60 23.52
CA GLU A 589 -12.92 6.59 22.99
C GLU A 589 -14.09 5.90 22.28
N LYS A 590 -13.81 4.89 21.44
CA LYS A 590 -14.84 4.10 20.77
C LYS A 590 -15.62 3.23 21.76
N ALA A 591 -14.93 2.59 22.70
CA ALA A 591 -15.52 1.74 23.73
C ALA A 591 -16.53 2.49 24.61
N ARG A 592 -16.23 3.74 25.00
CA ARG A 592 -17.17 4.60 25.75
C ARG A 592 -18.48 4.83 25.00
N ILE A 593 -18.44 4.96 23.68
CA ILE A 593 -19.64 5.14 22.87
C ILE A 593 -20.47 3.85 22.88
N VAL A 594 -19.83 2.69 22.73
CA VAL A 594 -20.51 1.40 22.75
C VAL A 594 -21.09 1.08 24.14
N ARG A 595 -20.37 1.37 25.22
CA ARG A 595 -20.90 1.24 26.60
C ARG A 595 -22.19 2.04 26.79
N LYS A 596 -22.17 3.31 26.39
CA LYS A 596 -23.36 4.17 26.44
C LYS A 596 -24.53 3.58 25.63
N ILE A 597 -24.25 2.95 24.49
CA ILE A 597 -25.28 2.26 23.69
C ILE A 597 -25.81 1.03 24.43
N LEU A 598 -24.94 0.26 25.08
CA LEU A 598 -25.32 -0.96 25.81
C LEU A 598 -26.09 -0.65 27.11
N GLU A 599 -25.83 0.49 27.74
CA GLU A 599 -26.53 1.00 28.93
C GLU A 599 -27.98 1.42 28.63
N ILE A 600 -28.32 1.71 27.37
CA ILE A 600 -29.71 1.91 26.95
C ILE A 600 -30.42 0.55 27.05
N ALA A 601 -31.24 0.39 28.09
CA ALA A 601 -31.98 -0.85 28.37
C ALA A 601 -32.82 -1.30 27.16
N PRO A 602 -32.86 -2.59 26.81
CA PRO A 602 -33.72 -3.09 25.76
C PRO A 602 -35.00 -3.69 26.35
N GLU A 603 -35.95 -2.88 26.81
CA GLU A 603 -37.35 -3.33 26.86
C GLU A 603 -38.24 -2.19 26.38
N GLU A 604 -38.86 -2.45 25.22
CA GLU A 604 -39.94 -1.69 24.61
C GLU A 604 -39.61 -0.27 24.12
N VAL A 605 -39.87 -0.05 22.82
CA VAL A 605 -40.61 1.09 22.25
C VAL A 605 -40.24 1.24 20.75
N LEU A 606 -41.16 0.70 19.94
CA LEU A 606 -41.71 1.21 18.67
C LEU A 606 -41.06 0.91 17.29
N ALA A 607 -41.98 0.47 16.42
CA ALA A 607 -41.96 0.36 14.96
C ALA A 607 -41.02 -0.67 14.33
N VAL A 608 -41.53 -1.91 14.29
CA VAL A 608 -41.07 -2.98 13.41
C VAL A 608 -41.44 -2.62 11.97
N GLU A 609 -40.46 -2.35 11.11
CA GLU A 609 -40.65 -2.50 9.67
C GLU A 609 -40.30 -3.95 9.30
N PRO A 610 -41.26 -4.76 8.82
CA PRO A 610 -40.93 -6.04 8.22
C PRO A 610 -40.06 -5.82 6.98
N LEU A 611 -39.07 -6.69 6.78
CA LEU A 611 -38.34 -6.77 5.52
C LEU A 611 -39.36 -6.93 4.37
N PRO A 612 -39.21 -6.22 3.23
CA PRO A 612 -40.07 -6.46 2.08
C PRO A 612 -39.94 -7.92 1.69
N ARG A 613 -41.05 -8.66 1.76
CA ARG A 613 -41.12 -10.00 1.21
C ARG A 613 -40.88 -9.88 -0.29
N ASP A 614 -39.93 -10.64 -0.80
CA ASP A 614 -39.86 -10.97 -2.21
C ASP A 614 -41.26 -11.39 -2.65
N ASN A 615 -41.79 -10.74 -3.68
CA ASN A 615 -43.08 -11.05 -4.25
C ASN A 615 -42.84 -12.13 -5.32
N PRO A 616 -43.12 -13.42 -5.05
CA PRO A 616 -42.99 -14.46 -6.06
C PRO A 616 -44.38 -14.62 -6.69
N GLY A 617 -44.68 -13.85 -7.73
CA GLY A 617 -45.94 -14.00 -8.43
C GLY A 617 -46.31 -12.79 -9.26
N LEU A 618 -45.95 -12.84 -10.55
CA LEU A 618 -46.80 -12.46 -11.68
C LEU A 618 -46.08 -12.94 -12.97
N HIS A 619 -45.95 -14.25 -13.10
CA HIS A 619 -46.15 -14.90 -14.40
C HIS A 619 -47.61 -15.36 -14.41
N GLU A 620 -48.43 -14.68 -15.22
CA GLU A 620 -49.63 -15.20 -15.91
C GLU A 620 -50.37 -14.02 -16.57
N THR A 621 -49.84 -13.54 -17.69
CA THR A 621 -50.46 -13.46 -19.03
C THR A 621 -49.62 -12.60 -19.95
#